data_AF-A0A379TQJ5-F1
#
_entry.id   AF-A0A379TQJ5-F1
#
_cell.length_a   1.000
_cell.length_b   1.000
_cell.length_c   1.000
_cell.angle_alpha   90.00
_cell.angle_beta   90.00
_cell.angle_gamma   90.00
#
_symmetry.space_group_name_H-M   'P 1'
#
loop_
_entity.id
_entity.type
_entity.pdbx_description
1 polymer ?
#
loop_
_entity_poly.entity_id
_entity_poly.type
_entity_poly.pdbx_seq_one_letter_code
_entity_poly.pdbx_strand_id
1 'polypeptide(L)'
;MPIARSEKPLNQLSEWNKAAEKESDDESIRPLAYYTKLDLAPYRITPDTLAFGVRGGYSDAYSGGGAFYEVLELYAIKDNRMINVYSDLVYQYTDIAGDWNKDGTRQHDISESKYILKMCSAKTHGFYDLETR
;
A
#
# COMPACT_ATOMS: atom_id res chain seq x y z
N MET A 1 4.66 -0.85 -36.96
CA MET A 1 4.45 -0.90 -35.49
C MET A 1 3.00 -1.33 -35.26
N PRO A 2 2.71 -2.45 -34.57
CA PRO A 2 1.33 -2.82 -34.29
C PRO A 2 0.82 -1.97 -33.13
N ILE A 3 -0.22 -1.18 -33.39
CA ILE A 3 -1.00 -0.47 -32.37
C ILE A 3 -2.03 -1.48 -31.85
N ALA A 4 -1.97 -1.84 -30.57
CA ALA A 4 -2.99 -2.67 -29.93
C ALA A 4 -4.33 -1.92 -29.96
N ARG A 5 -5.27 -2.37 -30.79
CA ARG A 5 -6.65 -1.86 -30.81
C ARG A 5 -7.46 -2.63 -29.77
N SER A 6 -7.95 -1.93 -28.76
CA SER A 6 -8.97 -2.44 -27.83
C SER A 6 -10.34 -2.42 -28.50
N GLU A 7 -11.09 -3.53 -28.44
CA GLU A 7 -12.45 -3.67 -28.98
C GLU A 7 -13.54 -2.95 -28.16
N LYS A 8 -13.18 -2.32 -27.03
CA LYS A 8 -14.13 -1.59 -26.19
C LYS A 8 -14.10 -0.08 -26.48
N PRO A 9 -15.27 0.59 -26.57
CA PRO A 9 -15.34 2.03 -26.77
C PRO A 9 -14.60 2.78 -25.65
N LEU A 10 -13.71 3.69 -26.02
CA LEU A 10 -12.86 4.51 -25.13
C LEU A 10 -13.64 5.54 -24.29
N ASN A 11 -14.98 5.57 -24.39
CA ASN A 11 -15.83 6.60 -23.77
C ASN A 11 -16.64 6.11 -22.56
N GLN A 12 -16.49 4.84 -22.15
CA GLN A 12 -16.99 4.41 -20.84
C GLN A 12 -15.93 4.73 -19.79
N LEU A 13 -16.00 5.97 -19.28
CA LEU A 13 -15.30 6.34 -18.05
C LEU A 13 -15.70 5.33 -16.97
N SER A 14 -14.71 4.69 -16.34
CA SER A 14 -14.94 3.98 -15.09
C SER A 14 -15.58 4.95 -14.12
N GLU A 15 -16.82 4.68 -13.69
CA GLU A 15 -17.47 5.54 -12.69
C GLU A 15 -16.60 5.58 -11.45
N TRP A 16 -16.15 6.77 -11.06
CA TRP A 16 -15.28 6.93 -9.92
C TRP A 16 -15.94 6.37 -8.66
N ASN A 17 -15.23 5.52 -7.93
CA ASN A 17 -15.74 4.96 -6.70
C ASN A 17 -15.78 6.06 -5.63
N LYS A 18 -16.97 6.61 -5.36
CA LYS A 18 -17.17 7.64 -4.32
C LYS A 18 -16.71 7.19 -2.93
N ALA A 19 -16.59 5.87 -2.68
CA ALA A 19 -16.01 5.38 -1.44
C ALA A 19 -14.52 5.75 -1.28
N ALA A 20 -13.78 5.94 -2.37
CA ALA A 20 -12.39 6.40 -2.34
C ALA A 20 -12.24 7.88 -1.91
N GLU A 21 -13.33 8.67 -1.97
CA GLU A 21 -13.34 10.06 -1.50
C GLU A 21 -13.75 10.18 -0.01
N LYS A 22 -14.14 9.07 0.62
CA LYS A 22 -14.57 9.09 2.02
C LYS A 22 -13.33 9.23 2.91
N GLU A 23 -13.31 10.27 3.73
CA GLU A 23 -12.37 10.38 4.84
C GLU A 23 -12.59 9.15 5.73
N SER A 24 -11.55 8.34 5.92
CA SER A 24 -11.66 7.14 6.71
C SER A 24 -11.58 7.51 8.19
N ASP A 25 -12.68 7.35 8.91
CA ASP A 25 -12.71 7.39 10.39
C ASP A 25 -12.18 6.08 11.00
N ASP A 26 -11.63 5.18 10.17
CA ASP A 26 -11.05 3.92 10.62
C ASP A 26 -9.72 4.17 11.31
N GLU A 27 -9.75 4.19 12.64
CA GLU A 27 -8.57 4.35 13.50
C GLU A 27 -7.51 3.25 13.29
N SER A 28 -7.82 2.15 12.58
CA SER A 28 -6.83 1.15 12.18
C SER A 28 -5.91 1.64 11.05
N ILE A 29 -6.32 2.67 10.30
CA ILE A 29 -5.47 3.32 9.29
C ILE A 29 -4.57 4.34 10.00
N ARG A 30 -3.38 3.87 10.40
CA ARG A 30 -2.37 4.74 11.02
C ARG A 30 -1.72 5.61 9.93
N PRO A 31 -1.71 6.95 10.07
CA PRO A 31 -1.01 7.81 9.12
C PRO A 31 0.49 7.49 9.12
N LEU A 32 1.13 7.64 7.96
CA LEU A 32 2.57 7.46 7.83
C LEU A 32 3.30 8.44 8.74
N ALA A 33 4.16 7.92 9.62
CA ALA A 33 5.00 8.74 10.49
C ALA A 33 6.18 9.35 9.71
N TYR A 34 6.62 8.70 8.63
CA TYR A 34 7.67 9.18 7.75
C TYR A 34 7.46 8.73 6.31
N TYR A 35 8.03 9.47 5.36
CA TYR A 35 8.07 9.16 3.93
C TYR A 35 9.48 8.79 3.51
N THR A 36 9.64 7.74 2.71
CA THR A 36 10.94 7.22 2.30
C THR A 36 11.25 7.45 0.83
N LYS A 37 10.31 7.15 -0.07
CA LYS A 37 10.51 7.26 -1.52
C LYS A 37 9.18 7.31 -2.29
N LEU A 38 9.25 7.79 -3.52
CA LEU A 38 8.19 7.59 -4.51
C LEU A 38 8.34 6.19 -5.15
N ASP A 39 7.24 5.47 -5.29
CA ASP A 39 7.17 4.24 -6.08
C ASP A 39 6.67 4.60 -7.49
N LEU A 40 7.58 4.47 -8.47
CA LEU A 40 7.37 4.93 -9.84
C LEU A 40 6.78 3.84 -10.75
N ALA A 41 6.30 2.72 -10.19
CA ALA A 41 5.58 1.74 -10.98
C ALA A 41 4.29 2.37 -11.57
N PRO A 42 3.91 2.01 -12.82
CA PRO A 42 2.78 2.62 -13.50
C PRO A 42 1.45 2.00 -13.03
N TYR A 43 1.01 2.34 -11.81
CA TYR A 43 -0.22 1.83 -11.22
C TYR A 43 -1.45 2.33 -11.95
N ARG A 44 -1.91 1.57 -12.94
CA ARG A 44 -3.12 1.86 -13.71
C ARG A 44 -4.34 1.30 -12.96
N ILE A 45 -5.03 2.15 -12.21
CA ILE A 45 -6.18 1.75 -11.37
C ILE A 45 -7.49 1.65 -12.17
N THR A 46 -7.58 2.34 -13.31
CA THR A 46 -8.61 2.17 -14.36
C THR A 46 -7.93 2.30 -15.73
N PRO A 47 -8.54 1.94 -16.87
CA PRO A 47 -7.87 2.04 -18.17
C PRO A 47 -7.26 3.42 -18.46
N ASP A 48 -7.88 4.46 -17.91
CA ASP A 48 -7.68 5.88 -18.18
C ASP A 48 -7.14 6.65 -16.97
N THR A 49 -7.04 6.03 -15.79
CA THR A 49 -6.51 6.66 -14.56
C THR A 49 -5.24 5.98 -14.08
N LEU A 50 -4.17 6.77 -13.92
CA LEU A 50 -2.94 6.37 -13.23
C LEU A 50 -2.97 6.87 -11.79
N ALA A 51 -2.45 6.03 -10.90
CA ALA A 51 -2.01 6.41 -9.57
C ALA A 51 -0.49 6.41 -9.51
N PHE A 52 0.07 7.17 -8.57
CA PHE A 52 1.49 7.12 -8.23
C PHE A 52 1.65 6.64 -6.78
N GLY A 53 2.74 5.92 -6.51
CA GLY A 53 2.99 5.37 -5.20
C GLY A 53 3.83 6.28 -4.33
N VAL A 54 3.48 6.34 -3.04
CA VAL A 54 4.29 6.93 -1.98
C VAL A 54 4.59 5.82 -0.99
N ARG A 55 5.88 5.62 -0.69
CA ARG A 55 6.31 4.70 0.36
C ARG A 55 6.68 5.48 1.60
N GLY A 56 6.24 4.95 2.73
CA GLY A 56 6.55 5.48 4.04
C GLY A 56 6.32 4.43 5.08
N GLY A 57 6.22 4.84 6.34
CA GLY A 57 6.06 3.86 7.40
C GLY A 57 5.90 4.46 8.78
N TYR A 58 5.90 3.57 9.74
CA TYR A 58 5.90 3.88 11.15
C TYR A 58 6.66 2.78 11.89
N SER A 59 7.03 3.07 13.13
CA SER A 59 7.68 2.12 14.02
C SER A 59 7.07 2.16 15.40
N ASP A 60 7.15 1.04 16.09
CA ASP A 60 6.78 0.91 17.49
C ASP A 60 8.00 0.44 18.28
N ALA A 61 8.32 1.16 19.35
CA ALA A 61 9.42 0.83 20.24
C ALA A 61 8.88 0.30 21.57
N TYR A 62 9.47 -0.77 22.09
CA TYR A 62 9.07 -1.36 23.37
C TYR A 62 10.28 -1.88 24.16
N SER A 63 10.09 -2.13 25.46
CA SER A 63 11.15 -2.53 26.39
C SER A 63 11.63 -3.96 26.13
N GLY A 64 12.45 -4.12 25.09
CA GLY A 64 12.90 -5.43 24.61
C GLY A 64 12.94 -5.56 23.09
N GLY A 65 12.68 -4.50 22.33
CA GLY A 65 12.81 -4.55 20.88
C GLY A 65 11.97 -3.50 20.19
N GLY A 66 11.54 -3.81 18.98
CA GLY A 66 10.76 -2.88 18.18
C GLY A 66 10.18 -3.49 16.93
N ALA A 67 9.29 -2.75 16.30
CA ALA A 67 8.67 -3.10 15.03
C ALA A 67 8.83 -1.97 14.02
N PHE A 68 9.03 -2.32 12.76
CA PHE A 68 9.10 -1.41 11.63
C PHE A 68 8.13 -1.85 10.55
N TYR A 69 7.36 -0.90 10.03
CA TYR A 69 6.34 -1.15 9.03
C TYR A 69 6.57 -0.21 7.85
N GLU A 70 6.65 -0.75 6.63
CA GLU A 70 6.63 0.04 5.40
C GLU A 70 5.27 -0.15 4.73
N VAL A 71 4.65 0.95 4.35
CA VAL A 71 3.35 1.01 3.69
C VAL A 71 3.54 1.61 2.30
N LEU A 72 2.80 1.08 1.33
CA LEU A 72 2.60 1.69 0.03
C LEU A 72 1.22 2.34 -0.02
N GLU A 73 1.21 3.66 -0.17
CA GLU A 73 0.01 4.41 -0.48
C GLU A 73 -0.02 4.73 -1.98
N LEU A 74 -1.17 4.53 -2.63
CA LEU A 74 -1.39 4.97 -4.00
C LEU A 74 -2.30 6.19 -4.03
N TYR A 75 -1.88 7.20 -4.79
CA TYR A 75 -2.61 8.44 -4.96
C TYR A 75 -2.99 8.67 -6.41
N ALA A 76 -4.25 9.01 -6.65
CA ALA A 76 -4.75 9.46 -7.95
C ALA A 76 -5.11 10.95 -7.89
N ILE A 77 -4.95 11.64 -9.02
CA ILE A 77 -5.38 13.04 -9.16
C ILE A 77 -6.73 13.06 -9.87
N LYS A 78 -7.74 13.62 -9.22
CA LYS A 78 -9.09 13.80 -9.79
C LYS A 78 -9.62 15.18 -9.41
N ASP A 79 -10.20 15.88 -10.36
CA ASP A 79 -10.79 17.22 -10.15
C ASP A 79 -9.84 18.20 -9.43
N ASN A 80 -8.55 18.13 -9.78
CA ASN A 80 -7.46 18.90 -9.16
C ASN A 80 -7.25 18.62 -7.66
N ARG A 81 -7.66 17.45 -7.18
CA ARG A 81 -7.47 16.95 -5.81
C ARG A 81 -6.66 15.66 -5.84
N MET A 82 -5.78 15.49 -4.87
CA MET A 82 -5.09 14.24 -4.61
C MET A 82 -5.95 13.37 -3.70
N ILE A 83 -6.19 12.13 -4.11
CA ILE A 83 -7.04 11.19 -3.37
C ILE A 83 -6.24 9.90 -3.13
N ASN A 84 -6.16 9.46 -1.88
CA ASN A 84 -5.62 8.15 -1.55
C ASN A 84 -6.63 7.09 -2.01
N VAL A 85 -6.19 6.19 -2.89
CA VAL A 85 -7.06 5.15 -3.48
C VAL A 85 -6.71 3.76 -2.98
N TYR A 86 -5.61 3.63 -2.23
CA TYR A 86 -5.11 2.39 -1.66
C TYR A 86 -4.03 2.70 -0.63
N SER A 87 -4.00 1.91 0.45
CA SER A 87 -2.94 1.94 1.47
C SER A 87 -2.83 0.54 2.06
N ASP A 88 -1.63 -0.05 2.01
CA ASP A 88 -1.38 -1.36 2.61
C ASP A 88 0.12 -1.59 2.91
N LEU A 89 0.41 -2.54 3.79
CA LEU A 89 1.76 -2.95 4.15
C LEU A 89 2.48 -3.58 2.96
N VAL A 90 3.74 -3.19 2.77
CA VAL A 90 4.69 -3.81 1.84
C VAL A 90 5.89 -4.42 2.56
N TYR A 91 6.09 -4.04 3.82
CA TYR A 91 7.12 -4.59 4.70
C TYR A 91 6.66 -4.59 6.15
N GLN A 92 7.01 -5.65 6.86
CA GLN A 92 6.90 -5.71 8.31
C GLN A 92 8.14 -6.39 8.89
N TYR A 93 8.67 -5.80 9.96
CA TYR A 93 9.68 -6.39 10.81
C TYR A 93 9.23 -6.26 12.27
N THR A 94 9.48 -7.29 13.05
CA THR A 94 9.31 -7.29 14.51
C THR A 94 10.48 -8.00 15.16
N ASP A 95 10.94 -7.46 16.27
CA ASP A 95 11.94 -8.06 17.14
C ASP A 95 11.43 -7.98 18.58
N ILE A 96 11.16 -9.14 19.17
CA ILE A 96 10.59 -9.25 20.51
C ILE A 96 11.56 -10.03 21.39
N ALA A 97 12.13 -9.35 22.39
CA ALA A 97 13.00 -10.04 23.34
C ALA A 97 12.22 -11.04 24.21
N GLY A 98 12.72 -12.26 24.23
CA GLY A 98 12.29 -13.35 25.11
C GLY A 98 13.10 -13.40 26.40
N ASP A 99 13.31 -14.64 26.87
CA ASP A 99 13.96 -14.94 28.14
C ASP A 99 15.47 -14.61 28.15
N TRP A 100 15.99 -14.36 29.36
CA TRP A 100 17.42 -14.24 29.60
C TRP A 100 18.08 -15.62 29.70
N ASN A 101 19.22 -15.76 29.04
CA ASN A 101 20.06 -16.94 29.13
C ASN A 101 20.99 -16.86 30.35
N LYS A 102 21.52 -18.02 30.79
CA LYS A 102 22.46 -18.11 31.92
C LYS A 102 23.81 -17.42 31.67
N ASP A 103 24.16 -17.20 30.40
CA ASP A 103 25.39 -16.52 29.98
C ASP A 103 25.22 -14.99 29.92
N GLY A 104 24.05 -14.46 30.28
CA GLY A 104 23.76 -13.03 30.26
C GLY A 104 23.32 -12.48 28.90
N THR A 105 23.15 -13.33 27.88
CA THR A 105 22.50 -12.95 26.61
C THR A 105 20.97 -13.03 26.74
N ARG A 106 20.23 -12.39 25.83
CA ARG A 106 18.77 -12.44 25.78
C ARG A 106 18.30 -13.09 24.49
N GLN A 107 17.27 -13.92 24.56
CA GLN A 107 16.61 -14.48 23.39
C GLN A 107 15.81 -13.40 22.66
N HIS A 108 15.62 -13.58 21.35
CA HIS A 108 14.85 -12.68 20.51
C HIS A 108 14.04 -13.49 19.49
N ASP A 109 12.74 -13.22 19.44
CA ASP A 109 11.83 -13.71 18.40
C ASP A 109 11.72 -12.63 17.32
N ILE A 110 12.42 -12.86 16.21
CA ILE A 110 12.44 -11.96 15.06
C ILE A 110 11.52 -12.51 13.98
N SER A 111 10.61 -11.67 13.47
CA SER A 111 9.82 -11.99 12.28
C SER A 111 9.87 -10.87 11.25
N GLU A 112 9.95 -11.26 9.97
CA GLU A 112 10.01 -10.36 8.82
C GLU A 112 9.02 -10.84 7.76
N SER A 113 8.28 -9.93 7.15
CA SER A 113 7.35 -10.19 6.05
C SER A 113 7.48 -9.12 4.98
N LYS A 114 7.39 -9.54 3.72
CA LYS A 114 7.49 -8.67 2.54
C LYS A 114 6.30 -8.98 1.65
N TYR A 115 5.62 -7.94 1.20
CA TYR A 115 4.44 -8.10 0.38
C TYR A 115 4.63 -7.48 -0.99
N ILE A 116 3.99 -8.09 -1.99
CA ILE A 116 3.98 -7.62 -3.36
C ILE A 116 2.56 -7.19 -3.69
N LEU A 117 2.42 -5.93 -4.09
CA LEU A 117 1.18 -5.46 -4.70
C LEU A 117 1.05 -6.02 -6.12
N LYS A 118 -0.06 -6.71 -6.37
CA LYS A 118 -0.45 -7.23 -7.66
C LYS A 118 -1.67 -6.45 -8.19
N MET A 119 -1.54 -5.94 -9.40
CA MET A 119 -2.65 -5.43 -10.19
C MET A 119 -3.39 -6.61 -10.82
N CYS A 120 -4.64 -6.86 -10.45
CA CYS A 120 -5.43 -7.93 -11.02
C CYS A 120 -6.09 -7.50 -12.34
N SER A 121 -6.34 -8.47 -13.22
CA SER A 121 -7.11 -8.22 -14.44
C SER A 121 -8.62 -8.10 -14.17
N ALA A 122 -9.08 -8.67 -13.06
CA ALA A 122 -10.42 -8.52 -12.53
C ALA A 122 -10.70 -7.06 -12.14
N LYS A 123 -11.98 -6.68 -12.19
CA LYS A 123 -12.42 -5.32 -11.92
C LYS A 123 -13.66 -5.28 -11.06
N THR A 124 -13.69 -4.34 -10.13
CA THR A 124 -14.84 -4.02 -9.28
C THR A 124 -15.22 -2.56 -9.51
N HIS A 125 -16.47 -2.30 -9.90
CA HIS A 125 -16.96 -0.96 -10.25
C HIS A 125 -16.08 -0.18 -11.26
N GLY A 126 -15.43 -0.90 -12.19
CA GLY A 126 -14.56 -0.30 -13.22
C GLY A 126 -13.09 -0.10 -12.82
N PHE A 127 -12.75 -0.31 -11.55
CA PHE A 127 -11.37 -0.28 -11.06
C PHE A 127 -10.74 -1.66 -11.13
N TYR A 128 -9.45 -1.73 -11.45
CA TYR A 128 -8.69 -2.97 -11.32
C TYR A 128 -8.58 -3.36 -9.86
N ASP A 129 -8.83 -4.64 -9.56
CA ASP A 129 -8.69 -5.14 -8.20
C ASP A 129 -7.21 -5.13 -7.80
N LEU A 130 -6.94 -4.76 -6.55
CA LEU A 130 -5.61 -4.70 -5.97
C LEU A 130 -5.48 -5.81 -4.93
N GLU A 131 -4.39 -6.56 -4.99
CA GLU A 131 -4.14 -7.68 -4.09
C GLU A 131 -2.71 -7.59 -3.53
N THR A 132 -2.60 -7.58 -2.21
CA THR A 132 -1.34 -7.63 -1.45
C THR A 132 -1.13 -9.05 -0.96
N ARG A 133 0.06 -9.62 -1.19
CA ARG A 133 0.38 -10.99 -0.81
C ARG A 133 1.86 -11.18 -0.54
#